data_AF-A0A9D8HR73-F1
#
_entry.id   AF-A0A9D8HR73-F1
#
_cell.length_a   1.000
_cell.length_b   1.000
_cell.length_c   1.000
_cell.angle_alpha   90.00
_cell.angle_beta   90.00
_cell.angle_gamma   90.00
#
_symmetry.space_group_name_H-M   'P 1'
#
loop_
_entity.id
_entity.type
_entity.pdbx_description
1 polymer ?
#
loop_
_entity_poly.entity_id
_entity_poly.type
_entity_poly.pdbx_seq_one_letter_code
_entity_poly.pdbx_strand_id
1 'polypeptide(L)'
;GLCYFHMGQIDLELLQPVGEQSNVKDFLNKNGGNGVQHISFNVKNIDEKIKYLESKGLELLSNGFFPGGKCAFLMFPEIGTAIELLEGSSSVKLD
;
A
#
# COMPACT_ATOMS: atom_id res chain seq x y z
N GLY A 1 0.88 -7.33 -12.68
CA GLY A 1 0.33 -6.23 -13.47
C GLY A 1 -0.39 -5.30 -12.53
N LEU A 2 -0.56 -4.05 -12.94
CA LEU A 2 -1.35 -3.05 -12.23
C LEU A 2 -2.46 -2.59 -13.18
N CYS A 3 -3.67 -2.40 -12.64
CA CYS A 3 -4.80 -1.82 -13.36
C CYS A 3 -5.59 -0.97 -12.37
N TYR A 4 -5.97 0.25 -12.78
CA TYR A 4 -6.69 1.19 -11.94
C TYR A 4 -8.08 1.46 -12.49
N PHE A 5 -9.06 1.51 -11.60
CA PHE A 5 -10.38 2.08 -11.88
C PHE A 5 -10.54 3.35 -11.03
N HIS A 6 -10.65 4.49 -11.71
CA HIS A 6 -10.89 5.77 -11.06
C HIS A 6 -12.37 5.91 -10.70
N MET A 7 -12.68 5.98 -9.39
CA MET A 7 -14.04 5.97 -8.86
C MET A 7 -14.31 7.22 -7.99
N GLY A 8 -13.99 8.39 -8.54
CA GLY A 8 -14.19 9.67 -7.87
C GLY A 8 -13.10 9.95 -6.83
N GLN A 9 -13.41 9.76 -5.55
CA GLN A 9 -12.46 10.04 -4.46
C GLN A 9 -11.58 8.84 -4.09
N ILE A 10 -11.84 7.68 -4.70
CA ILE A 10 -11.07 6.46 -4.48
C ILE A 10 -10.63 5.91 -5.84
N ASP A 11 -9.46 5.27 -5.84
CA ASP A 11 -8.99 4.43 -6.93
C ASP A 11 -9.09 2.96 -6.47
N LEU A 12 -9.66 2.10 -7.31
CA LEU A 12 -9.58 0.66 -7.13
C LEU A 12 -8.39 0.13 -7.93
N GLU A 13 -7.36 -0.33 -7.24
CA GLU A 13 -6.18 -0.95 -7.83
C GLU A 13 -6.32 -2.49 -7.86
N LEU A 14 -6.22 -3.07 -9.05
CA LEU A 14 -6.11 -4.52 -9.23
C LEU A 14 -4.64 -4.91 -9.37
N LEU A 15 -4.20 -5.79 -8.47
CA LEU A 15 -2.84 -6.29 -8.39
C LEU A 15 -2.79 -7.74 -8.89
N GLN A 16 -1.96 -7.97 -9.91
CA GLN A 16 -1.60 -9.32 -10.34
C GLN A 16 -0.13 -9.60 -10.01
N PRO A 17 0.22 -10.74 -9.41
CA PRO A 17 1.62 -11.07 -9.14
C PRO A 17 2.44 -11.10 -10.42
N VAL A 18 3.66 -10.57 -10.36
CA VAL A 18 4.64 -10.59 -11.46
C VAL A 18 5.95 -11.13 -10.92
N GLY A 19 6.47 -12.17 -11.55
CA GLY A 19 7.68 -12.85 -11.11
C GLY A 19 7.49 -13.68 -9.83
N GLU A 20 8.57 -14.32 -9.42
CA GLU A 20 8.57 -15.25 -8.29
C GLU A 20 8.64 -14.54 -6.92
N GLN A 21 9.26 -13.36 -6.86
CA GLN A 21 9.34 -12.54 -5.65
C GLN A 21 8.31 -11.41 -5.73
N SER A 22 7.10 -11.66 -5.22
CA SER A 22 6.01 -10.71 -5.29
C SER A 22 5.20 -10.68 -3.99
N ASN A 23 5.10 -9.52 -3.35
CA ASN A 23 4.25 -9.31 -2.17
C ASN A 23 2.77 -9.64 -2.45
N VAL A 24 2.33 -9.51 -3.71
CA VAL A 24 0.99 -9.93 -4.15
C VAL A 24 0.87 -11.46 -4.09
N LYS A 25 1.89 -12.19 -4.57
CA LYS A 25 1.93 -13.66 -4.49
C LYS A 25 1.95 -14.13 -3.03
N ASP A 26 2.72 -13.47 -2.17
CA ASP A 26 2.76 -13.77 -0.74
C ASP A 26 1.42 -13.53 -0.05
N PHE A 27 0.72 -12.44 -0.39
CA PHE A 27 -0.63 -12.18 0.09
C PHE A 27 -1.61 -13.28 -0.34
N LEU A 28 -1.63 -13.65 -1.62
CA LEU A 28 -2.51 -14.70 -2.13
C LEU A 28 -2.29 -16.03 -1.41
N ASN A 29 -1.02 -16.42 -1.21
CA ASN A 29 -0.67 -17.65 -0.51
C ASN A 29 -1.10 -17.64 0.96
N LYS A 30 -0.85 -16.53 1.67
CA LYS A 30 -1.21 -16.38 3.09
C LYS A 30 -2.72 -16.37 3.33
N ASN A 31 -3.49 -15.81 2.39
CA ASN A 31 -4.93 -15.61 2.54
C ASN A 31 -5.78 -16.66 1.81
N GLY A 32 -5.15 -17.63 1.14
CA GLY A 32 -5.84 -18.70 0.41
C GLY A 32 -6.56 -18.22 -0.85
N GLY A 33 -6.19 -17.06 -1.40
CA GLY A 33 -6.80 -16.50 -2.60
C GLY A 33 -6.87 -14.98 -2.61
N ASN A 34 -7.80 -14.46 -3.43
CA ASN A 34 -8.00 -13.03 -3.66
C ASN A 34 -8.59 -12.31 -2.43
N GLY A 35 -8.31 -11.02 -2.30
CA GLY A 35 -8.86 -10.19 -1.23
C GLY A 35 -8.34 -8.75 -1.28
N VAL A 36 -8.75 -7.94 -0.31
CA VAL A 36 -8.23 -6.57 -0.15
C VAL A 36 -6.84 -6.65 0.49
N GLN A 37 -5.80 -6.38 -0.31
CA GLN A 37 -4.42 -6.48 0.15
C GLN A 37 -4.05 -5.35 1.11
N HIS A 38 -4.39 -4.12 0.76
CA HIS A 38 -4.11 -2.93 1.55
C HIS A 38 -5.10 -1.80 1.25
N ILE A 39 -5.09 -0.76 2.09
CA ILE A 39 -5.77 0.52 1.86
C ILE A 39 -4.72 1.64 1.91
N SER A 40 -4.61 2.42 0.83
CA SER A 40 -3.59 3.46 0.70
C SER A 40 -4.10 4.85 1.04
N PHE A 41 -3.25 5.64 1.70
CA PHE A 41 -3.51 7.04 2.02
C PHE A 41 -2.38 7.93 1.51
N ASN A 42 -2.74 8.94 0.72
CA ASN A 42 -1.82 10.02 0.39
C ASN A 42 -1.60 10.89 1.63
N VAL A 43 -0.34 11.03 2.06
CA VAL A 43 0.04 11.79 3.25
C VAL A 43 1.11 12.82 2.94
N LYS A 44 1.22 13.80 3.84
CA LYS A 44 2.37 14.70 3.94
C LYS A 44 3.22 14.30 5.13
N ASN A 45 4.53 14.41 4.98
CA ASN A 45 5.57 13.98 5.91
C ASN A 45 5.44 12.50 6.30
N ILE A 46 5.74 11.57 5.38
CA ILE A 46 5.57 10.13 5.64
C ILE A 46 6.34 9.67 6.88
N ASP A 47 7.54 10.20 7.11
CA ASP A 47 8.38 9.85 8.25
C ASP A 47 7.74 10.25 9.59
N GLU A 48 6.98 11.35 9.62
CA GLU A 48 6.20 11.78 10.79
C GLU A 48 4.99 10.86 11.00
N LYS A 49 4.32 10.45 9.91
CA LYS A 49 3.14 9.59 9.98
C LYS A 49 3.47 8.15 10.36
N ILE A 50 4.59 7.61 9.90
CA ILE A 50 5.10 6.31 10.35
C ILE A 50 5.29 6.34 11.87
N LYS A 51 6.05 7.31 12.40
CA LYS A 51 6.29 7.44 13.86
C LYS A 51 4.99 7.59 14.65
N TYR A 52 4.06 8.38 14.13
CA TYR A 52 2.75 8.55 14.76
C TYR A 52 2.00 7.21 14.82
N LEU A 53 1.92 6.46 13.72
CA LEU A 53 1.21 5.18 13.68
C LEU A 53 1.90 4.10 14.52
N GLU A 54 3.23 4.05 14.51
CA GLU A 54 4.00 3.19 15.42
C GLU A 54 3.70 3.50 16.89
N SER A 55 3.60 4.78 17.25
CA SER A 55 3.18 5.18 18.60
C SER A 55 1.74 4.78 18.97
N LYS A 56 0.93 4.41 17.97
CA LYS A 56 -0.42 3.87 18.14
C LYS A 56 -0.48 2.34 18.10
N GLY A 57 0.66 1.67 17.99
CA GLY A 57 0.77 0.22 18.02
C GLY A 57 0.76 -0.45 16.65
N LEU A 58 0.84 0.30 15.56
CA LEU A 58 1.02 -0.30 14.23
C LEU A 58 2.48 -0.71 14.03
N GLU A 59 2.68 -1.88 13.44
CA GLU A 59 4.01 -2.35 13.04
C GLU A 59 4.33 -1.89 11.62
N LEU A 60 5.51 -1.30 11.42
CA LEU A 60 6.04 -1.02 10.09
C LEU A 60 6.54 -2.33 9.45
N LEU A 61 5.86 -2.78 8.39
CA LEU A 61 6.22 -4.01 7.68
C LEU A 61 7.33 -3.78 6.65
N SER A 62 7.22 -2.69 5.90
CA SER A 62 8.20 -2.29 4.89
C SER A 62 8.05 -0.82 4.53
N ASN A 63 9.11 -0.24 4.00
CA ASN A 63 9.08 1.07 3.36
C ASN A 63 10.02 1.11 2.17
N GLY A 64 9.86 2.11 1.33
CA GLY A 64 10.68 2.25 0.15
C GLY A 64 10.37 3.51 -0.65
N PHE A 65 10.93 3.53 -1.85
CA PHE A 65 10.81 4.63 -2.79
C PHE A 65 10.25 4.09 -4.11
N PHE A 66 9.43 4.90 -4.76
CA PHE A 66 9.00 4.69 -6.14
C PHE A 66 9.31 5.95 -6.95
N PRO A 67 9.26 5.89 -8.30
CA PRO A 67 9.44 7.08 -9.12
C PRO A 67 8.47 8.19 -8.72
N GLY A 68 8.97 9.24 -8.07
CA GLY A 68 8.17 10.40 -7.66
C GLY A 68 7.71 10.40 -6.19
N GLY A 69 8.09 9.41 -5.37
CA GLY A 69 7.64 9.39 -3.97
C GLY A 69 8.22 8.29 -3.08
N LYS A 70 7.64 8.21 -1.89
CA LYS A 70 7.91 7.23 -0.83
C LYS A 70 6.64 6.44 -0.52
N CYS A 71 6.82 5.18 -0.17
CA CYS A 71 5.75 4.34 0.36
C CYS A 71 6.14 3.67 1.67
N ALA A 72 5.14 3.35 2.49
CA ALA A 72 5.32 2.55 3.70
C ALA A 72 4.07 1.70 3.98
N PHE A 73 4.27 0.42 4.28
CA PHE A 73 3.23 -0.51 4.66
C PHE A 73 3.27 -0.74 6.16
N LEU A 74 2.14 -0.53 6.83
CA LEU A 74 1.98 -0.74 8.25
C LEU A 74 0.81 -1.68 8.51
N MET A 75 0.85 -2.44 9.59
CA MET A 75 -0.22 -3.37 9.97
C MET A 75 -0.56 -3.27 11.45
N PHE A 76 -1.85 -3.37 11.73
CA PHE A 76 -2.38 -3.71 13.03
C PHE A 76 -3.18 -5.01 12.87
N PRO A 77 -2.87 -6.08 13.61
CA PRO A 77 -3.54 -7.38 13.45
C PRO A 77 -5.07 -7.30 13.44
N GLU A 78 -5.64 -6.34 14.18
CA GLU A 78 -7.07 -6.12 14.36
C GLU A 78 -7.76 -5.47 13.14
N ILE A 79 -7.01 -4.80 12.25
CA ILE A 79 -7.57 -4.11 11.06
C ILE A 79 -7.83 -5.10 9.90
N GLY A 80 -7.19 -6.29 9.92
CA GLY A 80 -7.42 -7.35 8.93
C GLY A 80 -6.86 -7.08 7.53
N THR A 81 -6.27 -5.90 7.28
CA THR A 81 -5.57 -5.54 6.05
C THR A 81 -4.44 -4.56 6.34
N ALA A 82 -3.49 -4.41 5.43
CA ALA A 82 -2.40 -3.46 5.59
C ALA A 82 -2.86 -2.02 5.30
N ILE A 83 -2.25 -1.04 5.96
CA ILE A 83 -2.33 0.36 5.60
C ILE A 83 -1.09 0.73 4.81
N GLU A 84 -1.26 1.32 3.63
CA GLU A 84 -0.16 1.92 2.88
C GLU A 84 -0.21 3.44 3.03
N LEU A 85 0.95 4.04 3.30
CA LEU A 85 1.16 5.48 3.20
C LEU A 85 1.90 5.80 1.91
N LEU A 86 1.41 6.79 1.18
CA LEU A 86 2.04 7.31 -0.03
C LEU A 86 2.37 8.79 0.17
N GLU A 87 3.62 9.18 -0.06
CA GLU A 87 4.03 10.59 -0.10
C GLU A 87 4.70 10.89 -1.44
N GLY A 88 4.22 11.90 -2.15
CA GLY A 88 4.73 12.31 -3.45
C GLY A 88 3.61 12.43 -4.47
N SER A 89 3.96 12.74 -5.72
CA SER A 89 2.99 12.74 -6.81
C SER A 89 2.73 11.29 -7.23
N SER A 90 1.65 10.69 -6.72
CA SER A 90 1.03 9.49 -7.31
C SER A 90 0.57 9.74 -8.76
N SER A 91 0.52 11.00 -9.19
CA SER A 91 0.25 11.43 -10.55
C SER A 91 1.48 11.29 -11.46
N VAL A 92 1.79 10.06 -11.86
CA VAL A 92 1.95 9.86 -13.30
C VAL A 92 0.55 10.11 -13.86
N LYS A 93 0.30 11.31 -14.38
CA LYS A 93 -0.79 11.48 -15.33
C LYS A 93 -0.43 10.59 -16.50
N LEU A 94 -0.99 9.39 -16.53
CA LEU A 94 -1.05 8.62 -17.76
C LEU A 94 -2.10 9.33 -18.58
N ASP A 95 -1.62 10.18 -19.48
CA ASP A 95 -2.40 10.76 -20.57
C ASP A 95 -3.02 9.64 -21.42
#